data_AF-A0A5J6JKJ3-F1
#
_entry.id   AF-A0A5J6JKJ3-F1
#
_cell.length_a   1.000
_cell.length_b   1.000
_cell.length_c   1.000
_cell.angle_alpha   90.00
_cell.angle_beta   90.00
_cell.angle_gamma   90.00
#
_symmetry.space_group_name_H-M   'P 1'
#
loop_
_entity.id
_entity.type
_entity.pdbx_description
1 polymer ?
#
loop_
_entity_poly.entity_id
_entity_poly.type
_entity_poly.pdbx_seq_one_letter_code
_entity_poly.pdbx_strand_id
1 'polypeptide(L)'
;MHALRRLAADHAAARRLGLPVADVRGSTRRQLLGRAAALGLGTALASGGGASARTQAAETLPEKKPVTPARVAVVGAGISGLTAALTLKDAGVDCTLYEANPSRVGGRMWSQRSLWAYGQTSEIGGELIDTSHKKILELCRRFNLPTEDFLGGGPNGAEEVLWLGGTYYSRTQADADFNAVYQALHRDLQNAGEVSWNATTPAGTALDNMTLYEWIETRIPGGHGSQLGRFIDVAYNVEYGADTDQQSALALVLLMGYQPNPGNFNVWGLSNERYHIVGGNDRLPNTIAQALPAGSLVMGRELVAVRVAADGTQTLTFNDAGATRTVVADHTILCLPLPILQRIDITGAGFDPLMTNLLRDARMGYCTKLNMQFTSRPWRGTGPWPGVSSGDCFTDLDVQQTWDTTKVQPGTGGILLQYGGGTLAGSLTPGSPFATDSDPYVRALAGRMLTGIDRFFPGTKAAWTGRAQLSAWHRNPYALGAYSYWPTGYLHKYAKYEGTAQGRIHIGGEHCSYDFQGFMEGGATEGERAAREVITALS
;
A
#
# COMPACT_ATOMS: atom_id res chain seq x y z
N MET A 1 -15.62 3.40 -23.12
CA MET A 1 -15.63 3.12 -21.65
C MET A 1 -16.55 1.99 -21.20
N HIS A 2 -17.73 1.77 -21.78
CA HIS A 2 -18.56 0.59 -21.45
C HIS A 2 -17.96 -0.75 -21.88
N ALA A 3 -17.23 -0.81 -23.00
CA ALA A 3 -16.69 -2.07 -23.53
C ALA A 3 -15.62 -2.73 -22.66
N LEU A 4 -14.74 -1.95 -22.02
CA LEU A 4 -13.64 -2.47 -21.18
C LEU A 4 -14.09 -2.81 -19.75
N ARG A 5 -14.98 -2.00 -19.15
CA ARG A 5 -15.66 -2.39 -17.89
C ARG A 5 -16.50 -3.65 -18.08
N ARG A 6 -17.14 -3.79 -19.23
CA ARG A 6 -17.87 -5.01 -19.62
C ARG A 6 -16.92 -6.19 -19.82
N LEU A 7 -15.76 -5.98 -20.46
CA LEU A 7 -14.73 -6.99 -20.62
C LEU A 7 -14.21 -7.53 -19.28
N ALA A 8 -13.91 -6.64 -18.33
CA ALA A 8 -13.45 -7.01 -17.00
C ALA A 8 -14.55 -7.70 -16.17
N ALA A 9 -15.80 -7.21 -16.28
CA ALA A 9 -16.96 -7.85 -15.67
C ALA A 9 -17.25 -9.25 -16.27
N ASP A 10 -17.08 -9.41 -17.59
CA ASP A 10 -17.27 -10.69 -18.30
C ASP A 10 -16.19 -11.70 -17.88
N HIS A 11 -14.93 -11.27 -17.72
CA HIS A 11 -13.85 -12.13 -17.22
C HIS A 11 -14.02 -12.49 -15.74
N ALA A 12 -14.51 -11.56 -14.91
CA ALA A 12 -14.81 -11.84 -13.50
C ALA A 12 -15.99 -12.81 -13.36
N ALA A 13 -17.05 -12.63 -14.17
CA ALA A 13 -18.20 -13.53 -14.20
C ALA A 13 -17.85 -14.92 -14.75
N ALA A 14 -17.02 -14.98 -15.80
CA ALA A 14 -16.49 -16.23 -16.38
C ALA A 14 -15.70 -17.03 -15.33
N ARG A 15 -14.78 -16.37 -14.61
CA ARG A 15 -14.01 -16.99 -13.51
C ARG A 15 -14.90 -17.48 -12.36
N ARG A 16 -15.89 -16.67 -11.96
CA ARG A 16 -16.82 -17.06 -10.89
C ARG A 16 -17.70 -18.27 -11.24
N LEU A 17 -18.05 -18.42 -12.52
CA LEU A 17 -18.97 -19.45 -13.00
C LEU A 17 -18.27 -20.65 -13.64
N GLY A 18 -16.93 -20.62 -13.78
CA GLY A 18 -16.17 -21.67 -14.45
C GLY A 18 -16.48 -21.79 -15.95
N LEU A 19 -16.90 -20.70 -16.60
CA LEU A 19 -17.32 -20.69 -18.01
C LEU A 19 -16.28 -19.97 -18.89
N PRO A 20 -16.15 -20.35 -20.18
CA PRO A 20 -15.43 -19.55 -21.16
C PRO A 20 -16.01 -18.14 -21.28
N VAL A 21 -15.15 -17.13 -21.42
CA VAL A 21 -15.55 -15.71 -21.53
C VAL A 21 -16.49 -15.47 -22.72
N ALA A 22 -16.32 -16.22 -23.81
CA ALA A 22 -17.19 -16.17 -24.97
C ALA A 22 -18.65 -16.53 -24.65
N ASP A 23 -18.89 -17.41 -23.67
CA ASP A 23 -20.23 -17.87 -23.29
C ASP A 23 -20.94 -16.90 -22.33
N VAL A 24 -20.16 -16.03 -21.68
CA VAL A 24 -20.66 -14.95 -20.82
C VAL A 24 -21.10 -13.75 -21.66
N ARG A 25 -20.45 -13.51 -22.80
CA ARG A 25 -20.78 -12.40 -23.71
C ARG A 25 -22.12 -12.62 -24.41
N GLY A 26 -23.05 -11.67 -24.22
CA GLY A 26 -24.36 -11.67 -24.89
C GLY A 26 -25.44 -12.50 -24.20
N SER A 27 -25.11 -13.19 -23.10
CA SER A 27 -26.05 -14.01 -22.35
C SER A 27 -26.79 -13.19 -21.28
N THR A 28 -28.10 -13.35 -21.19
CA THR A 28 -28.90 -12.75 -20.10
C THR A 28 -28.65 -13.49 -18.78
N ARG A 29 -28.84 -12.82 -17.63
CA ARG A 29 -28.68 -13.42 -16.29
C ARG A 29 -29.49 -14.72 -16.12
N ARG A 30 -30.68 -14.81 -16.73
CA ARG A 30 -31.53 -16.03 -16.72
C ARG A 30 -30.93 -17.17 -17.56
N GLN A 31 -30.29 -16.86 -18.70
CA GLN A 31 -29.60 -17.85 -19.53
C GLN A 31 -28.31 -18.36 -18.89
N LEU A 32 -27.56 -17.48 -18.21
CA LEU A 32 -26.34 -17.85 -17.48
C LEU A 32 -26.64 -18.77 -16.30
N LEU A 33 -27.71 -18.50 -15.55
CA LEU A 33 -28.16 -19.35 -14.45
C LEU A 33 -28.71 -20.69 -14.95
N GLY A 34 -29.44 -20.72 -16.08
CA GLY A 34 -29.90 -21.97 -16.69
C GLY A 34 -28.76 -22.86 -17.19
N ARG A 35 -27.69 -22.28 -17.74
CA ARG A 35 -26.50 -23.02 -18.20
C ARG A 35 -25.60 -23.49 -17.05
N ALA A 36 -25.47 -22.67 -16.00
CA ALA A 36 -24.79 -23.07 -14.77
C ALA A 36 -25.53 -24.21 -14.06
N ALA A 37 -26.87 -24.21 -14.06
CA ALA A 37 -27.70 -25.31 -13.55
C ALA A 37 -27.60 -26.59 -14.40
N ALA A 38 -27.51 -26.48 -15.73
CA ALA A 38 -27.31 -27.64 -16.62
C ALA A 38 -25.91 -28.30 -16.47
N LEU A 39 -24.92 -27.54 -15.98
CA LEU A 39 -23.57 -28.00 -15.65
C LEU A 39 -23.42 -28.37 -14.16
N GLY A 40 -24.52 -28.43 -13.40
CA GLY A 40 -24.53 -28.79 -11.97
C GLY A 40 -23.93 -27.74 -11.03
N LEU A 41 -23.62 -26.54 -11.53
CA LEU A 41 -22.96 -25.45 -10.81
C LEU A 41 -23.97 -24.34 -10.45
N GLY A 42 -24.87 -24.68 -9.52
CA GLY A 42 -25.49 -23.69 -8.62
C GLY A 42 -27.02 -23.73 -8.55
N THR A 43 -27.58 -23.62 -7.34
CA THR A 43 -28.14 -22.35 -6.82
C THR A 43 -28.95 -22.57 -5.55
N ALA A 44 -28.93 -21.59 -4.64
CA ALA A 44 -30.09 -21.27 -3.82
C ALA A 44 -30.48 -19.82 -4.09
N LEU A 45 -31.63 -19.60 -4.74
CA LEU A 45 -32.30 -18.31 -4.84
C LEU A 45 -33.80 -18.49 -4.58
N ALA A 46 -34.35 -17.45 -3.95
CA ALA A 46 -35.70 -17.30 -3.44
C ALA A 46 -36.85 -17.63 -4.40
N SER A 47 -37.96 -18.07 -3.83
CA SER A 47 -39.31 -17.85 -4.34
C SER A 47 -40.27 -17.53 -3.18
N GLY A 48 -41.18 -16.58 -3.39
CA GLY A 48 -42.22 -16.21 -2.45
C GLY A 48 -43.52 -16.98 -2.67
N GLY A 49 -44.30 -17.11 -1.59
CA GLY A 49 -45.76 -17.23 -1.61
C GLY A 49 -46.35 -18.65 -1.59
N GLY A 50 -46.59 -19.19 -0.39
CA GLY A 50 -47.46 -20.36 -0.17
C GLY A 50 -47.24 -21.00 1.20
N ALA A 51 -48.11 -20.71 2.17
CA ALA A 51 -48.06 -21.30 3.50
C ALA A 51 -48.31 -22.82 3.42
N SER A 52 -47.27 -23.61 3.69
CA SER A 52 -47.36 -25.02 4.04
C SER A 52 -46.17 -25.36 4.93
N ALA A 53 -46.44 -25.75 6.17
CA ALA A 53 -45.43 -26.14 7.13
C ALA A 53 -44.63 -27.35 6.59
N ARG A 54 -43.34 -27.13 6.31
CA ARG A 54 -42.37 -28.19 6.04
C ARG A 54 -41.18 -28.02 6.96
N THR A 55 -40.97 -29.06 7.76
CA THR A 55 -39.80 -29.33 8.60
C THR A 55 -38.49 -28.99 7.89
N GLN A 56 -37.69 -28.12 8.50
CA GLN A 56 -36.32 -27.83 8.09
C GLN A 56 -35.46 -29.09 8.23
N ALA A 57 -35.06 -29.67 7.09
CA ALA A 57 -33.88 -30.51 7.03
C ALA A 57 -32.66 -29.59 7.17
N ALA A 58 -31.79 -29.88 8.14
CA ALA A 58 -30.53 -29.18 8.30
C ALA A 58 -29.68 -29.37 7.02
N GLU A 59 -29.38 -28.27 6.32
CA GLU A 59 -28.37 -28.29 5.27
C GLU A 59 -27.01 -28.54 5.94
N THR A 60 -26.48 -29.74 5.73
CA THR A 60 -25.10 -30.09 6.09
C THR A 60 -24.15 -29.21 5.28
N LEU A 61 -23.38 -28.38 5.98
CA LEU A 61 -22.26 -27.65 5.42
C LEU A 61 -21.34 -28.62 4.66
N PRO A 62 -20.75 -28.21 3.51
CA PRO A 62 -19.83 -29.07 2.78
C PRO A 62 -18.69 -29.52 3.70
N GLU A 63 -18.46 -30.83 3.72
CA GLU A 63 -17.45 -31.48 4.54
C GLU A 63 -16.08 -30.88 4.22
N LYS A 64 -15.40 -30.30 5.23
CA LYS A 64 -14.03 -29.79 5.08
C LYS A 64 -13.16 -30.97 4.63
N LYS A 65 -12.57 -30.89 3.43
CA LYS A 65 -11.56 -31.88 3.00
C LYS A 65 -10.49 -32.01 4.10
N PRO A 66 -10.05 -33.24 4.44
CA PRO A 66 -8.98 -33.42 5.40
C PRO A 66 -7.72 -32.70 4.91
N VAL A 67 -7.20 -31.77 5.71
CA VAL A 67 -5.92 -31.11 5.45
C VAL A 67 -4.80 -32.08 5.87
N THR A 68 -3.81 -32.28 5.01
CA THR A 68 -2.62 -33.07 5.37
C THR A 68 -1.85 -32.35 6.50
N PRO A 69 -1.51 -33.01 7.62
CA PRO A 69 -0.72 -32.38 8.68
C PRO A 69 0.63 -31.87 8.14
N ALA A 70 0.88 -30.56 8.27
CA ALA A 70 2.10 -29.92 7.78
C ALA A 70 2.53 -28.79 8.72
N ARG A 71 3.85 -28.61 8.87
CA ARG A 71 4.44 -27.50 9.63
C ARG A 71 4.49 -26.27 8.73
N VAL A 72 3.60 -25.32 8.94
CA VAL A 72 3.58 -24.08 8.19
C VAL A 72 4.23 -22.95 8.99
N ALA A 73 5.24 -22.31 8.42
CA ALA A 73 5.86 -21.12 8.98
C ALA A 73 5.43 -19.87 8.21
N VAL A 74 5.08 -18.80 8.91
CA VAL A 74 4.88 -17.46 8.33
C VAL A 74 5.93 -16.54 8.95
N VAL A 75 6.63 -15.74 8.15
CA VAL A 75 7.70 -14.86 8.63
C VAL A 75 7.36 -13.41 8.35
N GLY A 76 7.26 -12.60 9.40
CA GLY A 76 6.91 -11.18 9.38
C GLY A 76 5.46 -10.94 9.82
N ALA A 77 5.26 -10.39 11.01
CA ALA A 77 3.94 -10.02 11.56
C ALA A 77 3.51 -8.60 11.14
N GLY A 78 3.82 -8.21 9.91
CA GLY A 78 3.14 -7.10 9.23
C GLY A 78 1.74 -7.51 8.77
N ILE A 79 0.99 -6.58 8.17
CA ILE A 79 -0.38 -6.88 7.69
C ILE A 79 -0.43 -8.07 6.73
N SER A 80 0.61 -8.29 5.93
CA SER A 80 0.71 -9.44 5.03
C SER A 80 0.77 -10.77 5.78
N GLY A 81 1.73 -10.97 6.67
CA GLY A 81 1.86 -12.23 7.41
C GLY A 81 0.73 -12.45 8.41
N LEU A 82 0.18 -11.37 8.99
CA LEU A 82 -1.01 -11.47 9.84
C LEU A 82 -2.25 -11.90 9.04
N THR A 83 -2.44 -11.36 7.83
CA THR A 83 -3.53 -11.80 6.96
C THR A 83 -3.31 -13.24 6.49
N ALA A 84 -2.07 -13.62 6.15
CA ALA A 84 -1.74 -14.99 5.79
C ALA A 84 -2.06 -15.99 6.93
N ALA A 85 -1.59 -15.70 8.15
CA ALA A 85 -1.86 -16.52 9.33
C ALA A 85 -3.36 -16.62 9.65
N LEU A 86 -4.09 -15.50 9.51
CA LEU A 86 -5.55 -15.47 9.69
C LEU A 86 -6.27 -16.34 8.63
N THR A 87 -5.85 -16.26 7.37
CA THR A 87 -6.40 -17.08 6.27
C THR A 87 -6.13 -18.57 6.49
N LEU A 88 -4.92 -18.94 6.91
CA LEU A 88 -4.57 -20.33 7.25
C LEU A 88 -5.43 -20.84 8.41
N LYS A 89 -5.56 -20.04 9.48
CA LYS A 89 -6.41 -20.34 10.63
C LYS A 89 -7.86 -20.58 10.22
N ASP A 90 -8.43 -19.73 9.36
CA ASP A 90 -9.82 -19.89 8.89
C ASP A 90 -10.02 -21.19 8.09
N ALA A 91 -8.99 -21.61 7.36
CA ALA A 91 -8.97 -22.89 6.66
C ALA A 91 -8.76 -24.10 7.59
N GLY A 92 -8.38 -23.89 8.85
CA GLY A 92 -8.02 -24.95 9.80
C GLY A 92 -6.60 -25.50 9.59
N VAL A 93 -5.72 -24.70 8.99
CA VAL A 93 -4.29 -25.01 8.84
C VAL A 93 -3.53 -24.32 9.97
N ASP A 94 -2.88 -25.09 10.84
CA ASP A 94 -2.03 -24.54 11.89
C ASP A 94 -0.74 -23.94 11.31
N CYS A 95 -0.31 -22.80 11.84
CA CYS A 95 0.95 -22.18 11.47
C CYS A 95 1.64 -21.51 12.65
N THR A 96 2.95 -21.32 12.54
CA THR A 96 3.73 -20.47 13.45
C THR A 96 4.13 -19.19 12.72
N LEU A 97 3.73 -18.04 13.25
CA LEU A 97 4.06 -16.70 12.78
C LEU A 97 5.27 -16.17 13.57
N TYR A 98 6.36 -15.86 12.87
CA TYR A 98 7.60 -15.34 13.45
C TYR A 98 7.75 -13.84 13.17
N GLU A 99 8.07 -13.04 14.18
CA GLU A 99 8.27 -11.59 14.05
C GLU A 99 9.64 -11.18 14.59
N ALA A 100 10.39 -10.41 13.80
CA ALA A 100 11.73 -9.97 14.16
C ALA A 100 11.72 -8.94 15.29
N ASN A 101 10.72 -8.04 15.31
CA ASN A 101 10.59 -7.07 16.38
C ASN A 101 10.16 -7.76 17.68
N PRO A 102 10.86 -7.54 18.81
CA PRO A 102 10.50 -8.19 20.07
C PRO A 102 9.29 -7.58 20.77
N SER A 103 8.83 -6.40 20.33
CA SER A 103 7.91 -5.55 21.10
C SER A 103 6.58 -5.22 20.42
N ARG A 104 6.46 -5.37 19.09
CA ARG A 104 5.22 -5.03 18.37
C ARG A 104 5.03 -5.84 17.10
N VAL A 105 3.77 -6.01 16.72
CA VAL A 105 3.34 -6.43 15.38
C VAL A 105 2.95 -5.21 14.53
N GLY A 106 2.52 -5.44 13.29
CA GLY A 106 2.01 -4.41 12.37
C GLY A 106 2.99 -3.93 11.32
N GLY A 107 4.29 -4.20 11.50
CA GLY A 107 5.33 -3.84 10.54
C GLY A 107 5.37 -2.33 10.31
N ARG A 108 4.96 -1.89 9.10
CA ARG A 108 4.84 -0.49 8.68
C ARG A 108 3.49 0.16 9.02
N MET A 109 2.57 -0.55 9.66
CA MET A 109 1.36 0.04 10.23
C MET A 109 1.59 0.29 11.72
N TRP A 110 1.76 1.55 12.10
CA TRP A 110 2.02 1.94 13.48
C TRP A 110 1.52 3.35 13.75
N SER A 111 0.82 3.54 14.87
CA SER A 111 0.19 4.81 15.24
C SER A 111 0.78 5.37 16.54
N GLN A 112 0.96 6.69 16.60
CA GLN A 112 1.39 7.45 17.78
C GLN A 112 0.18 8.05 18.49
N ARG A 113 0.10 7.84 19.81
CA ARG A 113 -0.99 8.33 20.67
C ARG A 113 -0.50 9.05 21.92
N SER A 114 0.62 8.59 22.49
CA SER A 114 1.08 9.05 23.81
C SER A 114 1.87 10.35 23.76
N LEU A 115 2.46 10.69 22.61
CA LEU A 115 3.23 11.94 22.45
C LEU A 115 2.34 13.18 22.40
N TRP A 116 1.12 13.06 21.89
CA TRP A 116 0.30 14.20 21.49
C TRP A 116 -0.58 14.72 22.63
N ALA A 117 -0.77 16.04 22.68
CA ALA A 117 -1.81 16.63 23.51
C ALA A 117 -3.20 16.35 22.92
N TYR A 118 -4.25 16.69 23.69
CA TYR A 118 -5.65 16.63 23.27
C TYR A 118 -6.16 15.22 22.89
N GLY A 119 -5.45 14.16 23.26
CA GLY A 119 -5.80 12.78 22.90
C GLY A 119 -5.69 12.49 21.40
N GLN A 120 -4.91 13.30 20.67
CA GLN A 120 -4.74 13.14 19.23
C GLN A 120 -3.94 11.88 18.88
N THR A 121 -4.25 11.32 17.73
CA THR A 121 -3.52 10.19 17.14
C THR A 121 -2.91 10.64 15.82
N SER A 122 -1.68 10.23 15.54
CA SER A 122 -1.08 10.36 14.20
C SER A 122 -0.52 9.02 13.75
N GLU A 123 -0.32 8.85 12.45
CA GLU A 123 0.32 7.66 11.92
C GLU A 123 1.84 7.84 11.82
N ILE A 124 2.59 6.87 12.34
CA ILE A 124 4.05 6.76 12.17
C ILE A 124 4.35 6.13 10.80
N GLY A 125 3.46 5.25 10.33
CA GLY A 125 3.58 4.54 9.06
C GLY A 125 2.34 4.70 8.17
N GLY A 126 1.80 3.58 7.66
CA GLY A 126 0.68 3.56 6.71
C GLY A 126 -0.59 4.23 7.25
N GLU A 127 -1.13 5.18 6.48
CA GLU A 127 -2.17 6.12 6.96
C GLU A 127 -3.47 6.06 6.14
N LEU A 128 -3.37 6.17 4.82
CA LEU A 128 -4.56 6.40 4.00
C LEU A 128 -5.13 5.09 3.47
N ILE A 129 -6.47 4.95 3.53
CA ILE A 129 -7.21 3.79 3.05
C ILE A 129 -8.21 4.24 1.98
N ASP A 130 -8.03 3.75 0.76
CA ASP A 130 -8.94 4.04 -0.34
C ASP A 130 -10.29 3.36 -0.20
N THR A 131 -11.27 3.93 -0.91
CA THR A 131 -12.54 3.24 -1.18
C THR A 131 -12.34 1.95 -1.98
N SER A 132 -11.25 1.82 -2.74
CA SER A 132 -10.87 0.65 -3.52
C SER A 132 -10.23 -0.46 -2.68
N HIS A 133 -9.70 -0.17 -1.48
CA HIS A 133 -9.01 -1.12 -0.60
C HIS A 133 -9.97 -2.12 0.05
N LYS A 134 -10.42 -3.11 -0.73
CA LYS A 134 -11.49 -4.03 -0.35
C LYS A 134 -11.07 -4.95 0.79
N LYS A 135 -9.84 -5.45 0.79
CA LYS A 135 -9.36 -6.37 1.83
C LYS A 135 -9.18 -5.66 3.16
N ILE A 136 -8.57 -4.48 3.19
CA ILE A 136 -8.42 -3.71 4.44
C ILE A 136 -9.80 -3.36 5.02
N LEU A 137 -10.75 -2.89 4.19
CA LEU A 137 -12.11 -2.56 4.63
C LEU A 137 -12.93 -3.80 5.02
N GLU A 138 -12.71 -4.95 4.38
CA GLU A 138 -13.26 -6.25 4.81
C GLU A 138 -12.74 -6.62 6.20
N LEU A 139 -11.44 -6.57 6.43
CA LEU A 139 -10.83 -6.91 7.71
C LEU A 139 -11.28 -5.94 8.82
N CYS A 140 -11.37 -4.64 8.54
CA CYS A 140 -11.92 -3.67 9.50
C CYS A 140 -13.35 -4.05 9.92
N ARG A 141 -14.23 -4.38 8.96
CA ARG A 141 -15.60 -4.84 9.25
C ARG A 141 -15.62 -6.14 10.04
N ARG A 142 -14.78 -7.12 9.65
CA ARG A 142 -14.66 -8.41 10.35
C ARG A 142 -14.34 -8.24 11.84
N PHE A 143 -13.48 -7.28 12.16
CA PHE A 143 -13.04 -7.03 13.54
C PHE A 143 -13.77 -5.86 14.22
N ASN A 144 -14.86 -5.36 13.63
CA ASN A 144 -15.62 -4.23 14.15
C ASN A 144 -14.76 -2.98 14.45
N LEU A 145 -13.77 -2.72 13.59
CA LEU A 145 -12.95 -1.52 13.66
C LEU A 145 -13.62 -0.40 12.84
N PRO A 146 -14.13 0.66 13.48
CA PRO A 146 -14.79 1.74 12.77
C PRO A 146 -13.78 2.54 11.94
N THR A 147 -14.20 2.93 10.73
CA THR A 147 -13.46 3.83 9.85
C THR A 147 -14.10 5.21 9.85
N GLU A 148 -13.29 6.25 9.74
CA GLU A 148 -13.73 7.65 9.59
C GLU A 148 -13.43 8.17 8.18
N ASP A 149 -14.30 9.05 7.67
CA ASP A 149 -14.13 9.69 6.36
C ASP A 149 -13.12 10.84 6.48
N PHE A 150 -11.83 10.50 6.30
CA PHE A 150 -10.72 11.43 6.34
C PHE A 150 -10.77 12.45 5.20
N LEU A 151 -11.08 12.01 3.97
CA LEU A 151 -11.19 12.90 2.81
C LEU A 151 -12.30 13.95 2.98
N GLY A 152 -13.46 13.53 3.53
CA GLY A 152 -14.55 14.45 3.86
C GLY A 152 -14.26 15.38 5.06
N GLY A 153 -13.10 15.22 5.72
CA GLY A 153 -12.69 16.03 6.85
C GLY A 153 -12.10 17.37 6.43
N GLY A 154 -12.64 18.45 6.97
CA GLY A 154 -12.15 19.80 6.69
C GLY A 154 -13.28 20.80 6.55
N PRO A 155 -12.96 22.06 6.20
CA PRO A 155 -13.96 23.00 5.70
C PRO A 155 -14.53 22.53 4.35
N ASN A 156 -15.80 22.85 4.08
CA ASN A 156 -16.43 22.51 2.80
C ASN A 156 -15.69 23.17 1.63
N GLY A 157 -15.46 22.39 0.56
CA GLY A 157 -14.73 22.86 -0.62
C GLY A 157 -13.23 23.01 -0.41
N ALA A 158 -12.67 22.42 0.65
CA ALA A 158 -11.23 22.34 0.82
C ALA A 158 -10.59 21.59 -0.37
N GLU A 159 -9.55 22.19 -0.91
CA GLU A 159 -8.72 21.65 -1.97
C GLU A 159 -7.26 21.64 -1.53
N GLU A 160 -6.47 20.83 -2.23
CA GLU A 160 -5.02 20.82 -2.08
C GLU A 160 -4.41 22.16 -2.51
N VAL A 161 -3.55 22.71 -1.66
CA VAL A 161 -2.80 23.94 -1.96
C VAL A 161 -1.54 23.59 -2.74
N LEU A 162 -1.21 24.37 -3.76
CA LEU A 162 -0.01 24.16 -4.56
C LEU A 162 0.87 25.42 -4.45
N TRP A 163 2.08 25.28 -3.91
CA TRP A 163 3.10 26.34 -3.85
C TRP A 163 4.33 25.93 -4.67
N LEU A 164 4.36 26.35 -5.94
CA LEU A 164 5.37 25.94 -6.91
C LEU A 164 6.05 27.17 -7.51
N GLY A 165 7.38 27.11 -7.69
CA GLY A 165 8.12 28.21 -8.30
C GLY A 165 8.08 29.50 -7.47
N GLY A 166 7.85 29.39 -6.15
CA GLY A 166 7.78 30.53 -5.23
C GLY A 166 6.47 31.32 -5.25
N THR A 167 5.40 30.78 -5.84
CA THR A 167 4.06 31.38 -5.85
C THR A 167 2.98 30.33 -5.66
N TYR A 168 1.75 30.76 -5.35
CA TYR A 168 0.60 29.88 -5.40
C TYR A 168 0.24 29.52 -6.85
N TYR A 169 0.03 28.22 -7.07
CA TYR A 169 -0.50 27.63 -8.28
C TYR A 169 -1.95 27.21 -8.00
N SER A 170 -2.94 27.77 -8.69
CA SER A 170 -4.33 27.41 -8.38
C SER A 170 -4.68 26.05 -8.96
N ARG A 171 -5.58 25.31 -8.29
CA ARG A 171 -6.13 24.05 -8.83
C ARG A 171 -6.76 24.22 -10.20
N THR A 172 -7.47 25.34 -10.43
CA THR A 172 -8.01 25.68 -11.74
C THR A 172 -6.93 25.82 -12.82
N GLN A 173 -5.77 26.41 -12.50
CA GLN A 173 -4.66 26.48 -13.45
C GLN A 173 -4.02 25.10 -13.66
N ALA A 174 -3.88 24.30 -12.59
CA ALA A 174 -3.42 22.91 -12.69
C ALA A 174 -4.30 22.07 -13.62
N ASP A 175 -5.62 22.18 -13.51
CA ASP A 175 -6.57 21.53 -14.40
C ASP A 175 -6.40 21.99 -15.85
N ALA A 176 -6.25 23.31 -16.06
CA ALA A 176 -6.07 23.89 -17.38
C ALA A 176 -4.76 23.41 -18.05
N ASP A 177 -3.65 23.39 -17.31
CA ASP A 177 -2.37 22.94 -17.80
C ASP A 177 -2.38 21.42 -18.07
N PHE A 178 -3.04 20.63 -17.20
CA PHE A 178 -3.15 19.19 -17.36
C PHE A 178 -3.98 18.79 -18.59
N ASN A 179 -4.95 19.61 -19.01
CA ASN A 179 -5.72 19.35 -20.24
C ASN A 179 -4.82 19.24 -21.48
N ALA A 180 -3.68 19.95 -21.51
CA ALA A 180 -2.70 19.84 -22.61
C ALA A 180 -1.93 18.51 -22.59
N VAL A 181 -1.82 17.87 -21.42
CA VAL A 181 -1.08 16.62 -21.19
C VAL A 181 -1.98 15.39 -21.35
N TYR A 182 -3.28 15.53 -21.03
CA TYR A 182 -4.23 14.43 -20.94
C TYR A 182 -4.23 13.49 -22.16
N GLN A 183 -4.20 14.03 -23.37
CA GLN A 183 -4.20 13.21 -24.60
C GLN A 183 -2.91 12.43 -24.80
N ALA A 184 -1.76 12.96 -24.36
CA ALA A 184 -0.49 12.26 -24.42
C ALA A 184 -0.47 11.11 -23.39
N LEU A 185 -0.83 11.41 -22.13
CA LEU A 185 -0.97 10.41 -21.07
C LEU A 185 -1.93 9.28 -21.44
N HIS A 186 -3.10 9.62 -21.98
CA HIS A 186 -4.09 8.61 -22.36
C HIS A 186 -3.61 7.70 -23.49
N ARG A 187 -2.85 8.25 -24.44
CA ARG A 187 -2.23 7.49 -25.52
C ARG A 187 -1.12 6.59 -25.01
N ASP A 188 -0.27 7.08 -24.11
CA ASP A 188 0.76 6.29 -23.44
C ASP A 188 0.12 5.11 -22.70
N LEU A 189 -0.94 5.33 -21.92
CA LEU A 189 -1.69 4.28 -21.21
C LEU A 189 -2.27 3.23 -22.17
N GLN A 190 -2.96 3.67 -23.23
CA GLN A 190 -3.56 2.75 -24.20
C GLN A 190 -2.52 1.90 -24.93
N ASN A 191 -1.40 2.51 -25.31
CA ASN A 191 -0.36 1.83 -26.08
C ASN A 191 0.51 0.93 -25.20
N ALA A 192 0.72 1.29 -23.93
CA ALA A 192 1.47 0.48 -22.98
C ALA A 192 0.87 -0.93 -22.88
N GLY A 193 -0.45 -1.04 -22.88
CA GLY A 193 -1.14 -2.30 -22.68
C GLY A 193 -0.87 -2.88 -21.29
N GLU A 194 -1.09 -4.17 -21.13
CA GLU A 194 -0.74 -4.89 -19.91
C GLU A 194 0.73 -5.29 -19.96
N VAL A 195 1.49 -4.96 -18.91
CA VAL A 195 2.91 -5.29 -18.79
C VAL A 195 3.09 -6.32 -17.67
N SER A 196 3.78 -7.40 -18.00
CA SER A 196 4.24 -8.45 -17.09
C SER A 196 5.62 -8.93 -17.51
N TRP A 197 6.26 -9.73 -16.65
CA TRP A 197 7.56 -10.35 -16.90
C TRP A 197 7.65 -11.18 -18.20
N ASN A 198 6.51 -11.64 -18.74
CA ASN A 198 6.44 -12.49 -19.93
C ASN A 198 5.54 -11.94 -21.05
N ALA A 199 4.95 -10.75 -20.88
CA ALA A 199 4.10 -10.13 -21.88
C ALA A 199 4.19 -8.62 -21.78
N THR A 200 4.58 -7.96 -22.87
CA THR A 200 4.68 -6.51 -22.96
C THR A 200 4.51 -6.06 -24.40
N THR A 201 4.05 -4.83 -24.60
CA THR A 201 4.05 -4.17 -25.91
C THR A 201 5.36 -3.39 -26.10
N PRO A 202 5.77 -3.08 -27.34
CA PRO A 202 6.91 -2.20 -27.57
C PRO A 202 6.79 -0.84 -26.85
N ALA A 203 5.57 -0.29 -26.76
CA ALA A 203 5.32 0.96 -26.06
C ALA A 203 5.39 0.80 -24.53
N GLY A 204 4.90 -0.32 -23.98
CA GLY A 204 5.03 -0.63 -22.56
C GLY A 204 6.48 -0.75 -22.14
N THR A 205 7.30 -1.48 -22.91
CA THR A 205 8.75 -1.57 -22.70
C THR A 205 9.46 -0.24 -22.87
N ALA A 206 9.07 0.59 -23.85
CA ALA A 206 9.67 1.90 -24.04
C ALA A 206 9.36 2.86 -22.87
N LEU A 207 8.11 2.87 -22.38
CA LEU A 207 7.73 3.65 -21.20
C LEU A 207 8.41 3.12 -19.94
N ASP A 208 8.57 1.82 -19.80
CA ASP A 208 9.24 1.26 -18.64
C ASP A 208 10.74 1.58 -18.61
N ASN A 209 11.39 1.64 -19.77
CA ASN A 209 12.79 2.07 -19.90
C ASN A 209 12.97 3.60 -19.92
N MET A 210 11.88 4.37 -19.85
CA MET A 210 11.89 5.82 -19.72
C MET A 210 11.80 6.18 -18.23
N THR A 211 12.59 7.14 -17.79
CA THR A 211 12.45 7.68 -16.44
C THR A 211 11.21 8.57 -16.33
N LEU A 212 10.61 8.66 -15.15
CA LEU A 212 9.51 9.58 -14.91
C LEU A 212 9.92 11.04 -15.19
N TYR A 213 11.15 11.40 -14.84
CA TYR A 213 11.75 12.69 -15.17
C TYR A 213 11.71 12.98 -16.68
N GLU A 214 12.16 12.05 -17.52
CA GLU A 214 12.11 12.19 -18.98
C GLU A 214 10.67 12.25 -19.51
N TRP A 215 9.74 11.55 -18.87
CA TRP A 215 8.33 11.65 -19.21
C TRP A 215 7.80 13.07 -18.98
N ILE A 216 8.14 13.70 -17.85
CA ILE A 216 7.79 15.10 -17.56
C ILE A 216 8.37 16.03 -18.66
N GLU A 217 9.66 15.89 -18.95
CA GLU A 217 10.34 16.72 -19.96
C GLU A 217 9.73 16.60 -21.37
N THR A 218 9.24 15.41 -21.71
CA THR A 218 8.75 15.13 -23.08
C THR A 218 7.24 15.27 -23.24
N ARG A 219 6.45 15.17 -22.17
CA ARG A 219 4.98 15.18 -22.23
C ARG A 219 4.34 16.43 -21.66
N ILE A 220 5.01 17.12 -20.73
CA ILE A 220 4.48 18.32 -20.10
C ILE A 220 5.05 19.55 -20.82
N PRO A 221 4.21 20.44 -21.36
CA PRO A 221 4.68 21.68 -21.94
C PRO A 221 5.58 22.47 -20.97
N GLY A 222 6.85 22.64 -21.35
CA GLY A 222 7.85 23.32 -20.53
C GLY A 222 8.57 22.45 -19.48
N GLY A 223 8.28 21.15 -19.40
CA GLY A 223 8.95 20.21 -18.49
C GLY A 223 8.96 20.68 -17.04
N HIS A 224 10.06 20.45 -16.33
CA HIS A 224 10.30 20.98 -14.97
C HIS A 224 10.46 22.52 -14.92
N GLY A 225 10.51 23.19 -16.08
CA GLY A 225 10.38 24.65 -16.17
C GLY A 225 8.97 25.15 -15.89
N SER A 226 7.95 24.29 -16.00
CA SER A 226 6.53 24.60 -15.73
C SER A 226 6.13 24.30 -14.28
N GLN A 227 5.06 24.95 -13.79
CA GLN A 227 4.48 24.65 -12.47
C GLN A 227 3.88 23.23 -12.42
N LEU A 228 3.23 22.77 -13.50
CA LEU A 228 2.69 21.42 -13.59
C LEU A 228 3.80 20.36 -13.54
N GLY A 229 4.91 20.57 -14.25
CA GLY A 229 6.05 19.65 -14.23
C GLY A 229 6.66 19.53 -12.83
N ARG A 230 6.84 20.66 -12.13
CA ARG A 230 7.31 20.67 -10.73
C ARG A 230 6.33 19.99 -9.79
N PHE A 231 5.03 20.21 -9.96
CA PHE A 231 4.02 19.55 -9.15
C PHE A 231 4.07 18.02 -9.32
N ILE A 232 4.07 17.53 -10.56
CA ILE A 232 4.13 16.09 -10.85
C ILE A 232 5.45 15.49 -10.34
N ASP A 233 6.58 16.20 -10.48
CA ASP A 233 7.87 15.75 -9.95
C ASP A 233 7.83 15.52 -8.44
N VAL A 234 7.36 16.51 -7.66
CA VAL A 234 7.25 16.38 -6.21
C VAL A 234 6.24 15.31 -5.81
N ALA A 235 5.07 15.27 -6.45
CA ALA A 235 4.02 14.30 -6.15
C ALA A 235 4.52 12.87 -6.32
N TYR A 236 5.21 12.57 -7.42
CA TYR A 236 5.73 11.24 -7.68
C TYR A 236 7.02 10.92 -6.91
N ASN A 237 7.78 11.94 -6.50
CA ASN A 237 8.90 11.75 -5.58
C ASN A 237 8.40 11.19 -4.23
N VAL A 238 7.38 11.83 -3.66
CA VAL A 238 6.86 11.43 -2.33
C VAL A 238 6.01 10.17 -2.38
N GLU A 239 5.23 9.96 -3.44
CA GLU A 239 4.40 8.76 -3.61
C GLU A 239 5.24 7.48 -3.60
N TYR A 240 6.33 7.46 -4.37
CA TYR A 240 7.20 6.29 -4.49
C TYR A 240 8.43 6.33 -3.57
N GLY A 241 8.67 7.44 -2.88
CA GLY A 241 9.83 7.61 -2.01
C GLY A 241 11.17 7.55 -2.76
N ALA A 242 11.20 7.91 -4.05
CA ALA A 242 12.38 7.85 -4.90
C ALA A 242 12.46 9.09 -5.78
N ASP A 243 13.64 9.48 -6.25
CA ASP A 243 13.74 10.59 -7.20
C ASP A 243 13.24 10.14 -8.58
N THR A 244 12.62 11.06 -9.33
CA THR A 244 11.90 10.75 -10.58
C THR A 244 12.82 10.30 -11.72
N ASP A 245 14.12 10.54 -11.59
CA ASP A 245 15.16 10.05 -12.50
C ASP A 245 15.55 8.57 -12.26
N GLN A 246 15.05 7.95 -11.19
CA GLN A 246 15.22 6.53 -10.89
C GLN A 246 13.96 5.69 -11.16
N GLN A 247 12.82 6.34 -11.37
CA GLN A 247 11.52 5.69 -11.45
C GLN A 247 11.12 5.41 -12.90
N SER A 248 10.43 4.29 -13.11
CA SER A 248 9.81 3.98 -14.39
C SER A 248 8.66 4.95 -14.71
N ALA A 249 8.65 5.56 -15.90
CA ALA A 249 7.54 6.40 -16.35
C ALA A 249 6.22 5.62 -16.48
N LEU A 250 6.31 4.30 -16.72
CA LEU A 250 5.15 3.43 -16.78
C LEU A 250 4.38 3.41 -15.44
N ALA A 251 5.07 3.55 -14.30
CA ALA A 251 4.43 3.65 -12.98
C ALA A 251 3.48 4.85 -12.90
N LEU A 252 3.94 6.02 -13.32
CA LEU A 252 3.12 7.24 -13.43
C LEU A 252 1.96 7.06 -14.40
N VAL A 253 2.21 6.48 -15.57
CA VAL A 253 1.17 6.28 -16.59
C VAL A 253 0.05 5.37 -16.08
N LEU A 254 0.40 4.29 -15.36
CA LEU A 254 -0.57 3.37 -14.77
C LEU A 254 -1.37 4.01 -13.63
N LEU A 255 -0.75 4.85 -12.80
CA LEU A 255 -1.43 5.53 -11.70
C LEU A 255 -2.28 6.72 -12.17
N MET A 256 -1.68 7.70 -12.85
CA MET A 256 -2.34 8.94 -13.27
C MET A 256 -3.28 8.75 -14.46
N GLY A 257 -3.03 7.75 -15.31
CA GLY A 257 -3.74 7.60 -16.59
C GLY A 257 -5.25 7.39 -16.46
N TYR A 258 -5.73 7.01 -15.28
CA TYR A 258 -7.16 6.82 -14.98
C TYR A 258 -7.74 8.03 -14.24
N GLN A 259 -8.26 8.99 -15.00
CA GLN A 259 -8.90 10.20 -14.45
C GLN A 259 -10.41 9.98 -14.28
N PRO A 260 -10.95 10.00 -13.04
CA PRO A 260 -12.37 9.73 -12.79
C PRO A 260 -13.29 10.85 -13.29
N ASN A 261 -12.80 12.10 -13.27
CA ASN A 261 -13.53 13.30 -13.70
C ASN A 261 -12.68 14.07 -14.73
N PRO A 262 -12.93 13.90 -16.04
CA PRO A 262 -12.24 14.69 -17.06
C PRO A 262 -12.45 16.19 -16.81
N GLY A 263 -11.35 16.94 -16.67
CA GLY A 263 -11.36 18.38 -16.37
C GLY A 263 -11.22 18.76 -14.89
N ASN A 264 -11.14 17.77 -13.98
CA ASN A 264 -10.69 17.96 -12.59
C ASN A 264 -9.57 16.93 -12.33
N PHE A 265 -8.34 17.40 -12.49
CA PHE A 265 -7.13 16.59 -12.49
C PHE A 265 -6.89 15.98 -11.11
N ASN A 266 -6.87 14.65 -11.01
CA ASN A 266 -6.39 13.95 -9.83
C ASN A 266 -4.98 13.41 -10.08
N VAL A 267 -3.99 13.90 -9.34
CA VAL A 267 -2.59 13.45 -9.47
C VAL A 267 -2.44 11.96 -9.14
N TRP A 268 -3.34 11.40 -8.32
CA TRP A 268 -3.37 9.98 -7.95
C TRP A 268 -4.34 9.12 -8.77
N GLY A 269 -4.93 9.68 -9.84
CA GLY A 269 -5.87 8.96 -10.69
C GLY A 269 -7.14 8.50 -9.96
N LEU A 270 -7.25 7.19 -9.69
CA LEU A 270 -8.42 6.60 -9.02
C LEU A 270 -8.33 6.59 -7.49
N SER A 271 -7.14 6.81 -6.93
CA SER A 271 -6.96 6.86 -5.48
C SER A 271 -7.69 8.06 -4.88
N ASN A 272 -8.29 7.86 -3.72
CA ASN A 272 -9.06 8.89 -3.02
C ASN A 272 -8.77 9.01 -1.53
N GLU A 273 -7.89 8.16 -0.99
CA GLU A 273 -7.27 8.31 0.32
C GLU A 273 -8.29 8.53 1.44
N ARG A 274 -9.45 7.89 1.31
CA ARG A 274 -10.68 8.36 1.94
C ARG A 274 -10.76 8.11 3.43
N TYR A 275 -10.19 7.01 3.92
CA TYR A 275 -10.49 6.53 5.26
C TYR A 275 -9.25 6.40 6.14
N HIS A 276 -9.46 6.63 7.44
CA HIS A 276 -8.62 6.16 8.54
C HIS A 276 -9.40 5.14 9.38
N ILE A 277 -8.68 4.30 10.14
CA ILE A 277 -9.28 3.56 11.25
C ILE A 277 -9.31 4.47 12.47
N VAL A 278 -10.50 4.63 13.08
CA VAL A 278 -10.68 5.52 14.24
C VAL A 278 -9.71 5.11 15.35
N GLY A 279 -8.93 6.10 15.81
CA GLY A 279 -7.95 5.93 16.86
C GLY A 279 -6.69 5.20 16.44
N GLY A 280 -6.43 4.99 15.15
CA GLY A 280 -5.15 4.56 14.58
C GLY A 280 -5.21 3.25 13.78
N ASN A 281 -4.52 3.21 12.66
CA ASN A 281 -4.50 2.08 11.73
C ASN A 281 -3.84 0.82 12.29
N ASP A 282 -2.91 0.96 13.23
CA ASP A 282 -2.25 -0.16 13.88
C ASP A 282 -3.21 -1.05 14.70
N ARG A 283 -4.43 -0.58 14.98
CA ARG A 283 -5.48 -1.39 15.63
C ARG A 283 -5.80 -2.63 14.82
N LEU A 284 -5.77 -2.55 13.50
CA LEU A 284 -6.07 -3.68 12.63
C LEU A 284 -5.08 -4.84 12.80
N PRO A 285 -3.76 -4.67 12.56
CA PRO A 285 -2.82 -5.76 12.74
C PRO A 285 -2.78 -6.28 14.18
N ASN A 286 -2.92 -5.41 15.20
CA ASN A 286 -2.99 -5.85 16.59
C ASN A 286 -4.22 -6.72 16.87
N THR A 287 -5.39 -6.35 16.34
CA THR A 287 -6.62 -7.13 16.52
C THR A 287 -6.54 -8.48 15.80
N ILE A 288 -5.93 -8.53 14.61
CA ILE A 288 -5.67 -9.81 13.92
C ILE A 288 -4.77 -10.69 14.76
N ALA A 289 -3.65 -10.16 15.28
CA ALA A 289 -2.71 -10.92 16.10
C ALA A 289 -3.39 -11.51 17.35
N GLN A 290 -4.26 -10.75 18.02
CA GLN A 290 -5.05 -11.20 19.18
C GLN A 290 -6.06 -12.31 18.82
N ALA A 291 -6.52 -12.36 17.56
CA ALA A 291 -7.47 -13.37 17.10
C ALA A 291 -6.80 -14.68 16.66
N LEU A 292 -5.46 -14.73 16.58
CA LEU A 292 -4.72 -15.95 16.27
C LEU A 292 -4.68 -16.91 17.47
N PRO A 293 -4.51 -18.23 17.26
CA PRO A 293 -4.40 -19.19 18.35
C PRO A 293 -3.27 -18.82 19.33
N ALA A 294 -3.49 -19.06 20.62
CA ALA A 294 -2.48 -18.80 21.63
C ALA A 294 -1.20 -19.59 21.33
N GLY A 295 -0.04 -18.93 21.39
CA GLY A 295 1.26 -19.54 21.09
C GLY A 295 1.62 -19.63 19.60
N SER A 296 0.74 -19.23 18.68
CA SER A 296 1.07 -19.24 17.25
C SER A 296 2.00 -18.09 16.82
N LEU A 297 2.11 -17.02 17.62
CA LEU A 297 2.96 -15.85 17.35
C LEU A 297 4.23 -15.91 18.21
N VAL A 298 5.40 -15.86 17.58
CA VAL A 298 6.72 -15.89 18.22
C VAL A 298 7.48 -14.61 17.88
N MET A 299 7.64 -13.73 18.87
CA MET A 299 8.33 -12.43 18.76
C MET A 299 9.85 -12.56 18.92
N GLY A 300 10.60 -11.56 18.45
CA GLY A 300 12.06 -11.48 18.59
C GLY A 300 12.83 -12.47 17.71
N ARG A 301 12.24 -12.93 16.60
CA ARG A 301 12.77 -13.94 15.69
C ARG A 301 13.10 -13.32 14.34
N GLU A 302 14.34 -12.87 14.20
CA GLU A 302 14.84 -12.32 12.95
C GLU A 302 15.31 -13.46 12.04
N LEU A 303 14.61 -13.70 10.93
CA LEU A 303 15.04 -14.69 9.95
C LEU A 303 16.35 -14.22 9.30
N VAL A 304 17.35 -15.08 9.26
CA VAL A 304 18.66 -14.79 8.65
C VAL A 304 19.02 -15.73 7.50
N ALA A 305 18.42 -16.93 7.43
CA ALA A 305 18.66 -17.85 6.31
C ALA A 305 17.49 -18.81 6.07
N VAL A 306 17.33 -19.21 4.81
CA VAL A 306 16.43 -20.30 4.39
C VAL A 306 17.23 -21.34 3.60
N ARG A 307 17.00 -22.62 3.90
CA ARG A 307 17.59 -23.76 3.20
C ARG A 307 16.52 -24.81 2.91
N VAL A 308 16.55 -25.38 1.71
CA VAL A 308 15.67 -26.48 1.29
C VAL A 308 16.48 -27.76 1.26
N ALA A 309 16.00 -28.79 1.96
CA ALA A 309 16.56 -30.13 1.93
C ALA A 309 16.09 -30.90 0.68
N ALA A 310 16.72 -32.05 0.40
CA ALA A 310 16.40 -32.86 -0.78
C ALA A 310 14.96 -33.40 -0.78
N ASP A 311 14.33 -33.55 0.39
CA ASP A 311 12.93 -33.95 0.55
C ASP A 311 11.93 -32.78 0.44
N GLY A 312 12.43 -31.58 0.17
CA GLY A 312 11.65 -30.35 0.06
C GLY A 312 11.29 -29.70 1.40
N THR A 313 11.71 -30.26 2.54
CA THR A 313 11.57 -29.59 3.85
C THR A 313 12.51 -28.39 3.94
N GLN A 314 12.09 -27.39 4.71
CA GLN A 314 12.74 -26.08 4.77
C GLN A 314 13.28 -25.84 6.17
N THR A 315 14.58 -25.54 6.27
CA THR A 315 15.19 -25.08 7.51
C THR A 315 15.25 -23.56 7.50
N LEU A 316 14.54 -22.94 8.45
CA LEU A 316 14.58 -21.50 8.71
C LEU A 316 15.53 -21.25 9.87
N THR A 317 16.52 -20.39 9.65
CA THR A 317 17.50 -19.99 10.67
C THR A 317 17.18 -18.59 11.14
N PHE A 318 17.07 -18.43 12.45
CA PHE A 318 16.75 -17.17 13.12
C PHE A 318 17.90 -16.70 14.01
N ASN A 319 18.15 -15.40 13.98
CA ASN A 319 18.81 -14.69 15.07
C ASN A 319 17.76 -14.43 16.17
N ASP A 320 18.14 -14.78 17.39
CA ASP A 320 17.32 -14.71 18.60
C ASP A 320 18.15 -14.12 19.72
N ALA A 321 18.14 -12.79 19.81
CA ALA A 321 18.95 -12.04 20.75
C ALA A 321 20.45 -12.42 20.70
N GLY A 322 20.99 -12.66 19.50
CA GLY A 322 22.38 -13.06 19.27
C GLY A 322 22.62 -14.56 19.28
N ALA A 323 21.65 -15.38 19.69
CA ALA A 323 21.70 -16.83 19.56
C ALA A 323 21.10 -17.29 18.23
N THR A 324 21.65 -18.36 17.66
CA THR A 324 21.07 -19.00 16.47
C THR A 324 20.02 -20.02 16.89
N ARG A 325 18.81 -19.92 16.33
CA ARG A 325 17.77 -20.97 16.45
C ARG A 325 17.31 -21.41 15.06
N THR A 326 17.09 -22.70 14.88
CA THR A 326 16.58 -23.27 13.63
C THR A 326 15.22 -23.91 13.85
N VAL A 327 14.33 -23.76 12.88
CA VAL A 327 13.05 -24.48 12.83
C VAL A 327 12.90 -25.14 11.46
N VAL A 328 12.18 -26.25 11.43
CA VAL A 328 11.89 -26.96 10.18
C VAL A 328 10.42 -26.77 9.83
N ALA A 329 10.15 -26.39 8.59
CA ALA A 329 8.82 -26.20 8.04
C ALA A 329 8.66 -27.01 6.75
N ASP A 330 7.44 -27.43 6.47
CA ASP A 330 7.07 -28.08 5.21
C ASP A 330 6.68 -27.02 4.16
N HIS A 331 6.03 -25.95 4.60
CA HIS A 331 5.74 -24.74 3.82
C HIS A 331 6.16 -23.48 4.59
N THR A 332 6.71 -22.50 3.87
CA THR A 332 7.03 -21.18 4.45
C THR A 332 6.37 -20.08 3.63
N ILE A 333 5.79 -19.09 4.31
CA ILE A 333 5.35 -17.84 3.71
C ILE A 333 6.28 -16.71 4.20
N LEU A 334 7.04 -16.11 3.27
CA LEU A 334 7.91 -14.98 3.54
C LEU A 334 7.14 -13.67 3.30
N CYS A 335 6.73 -13.01 4.39
CA CYS A 335 6.02 -11.73 4.40
C CYS A 335 6.94 -10.59 4.88
N LEU A 336 8.16 -10.55 4.34
CA LEU A 336 9.22 -9.64 4.74
C LEU A 336 9.21 -8.35 3.90
N PRO A 337 9.64 -7.20 4.44
CA PRO A 337 10.00 -6.06 3.61
C PRO A 337 11.07 -6.43 2.60
N LEU A 338 10.97 -5.89 1.37
CA LEU A 338 11.88 -6.21 0.28
C LEU A 338 13.37 -6.12 0.66
N PRO A 339 13.88 -5.06 1.32
CA PRO A 339 15.28 -4.99 1.72
C PRO A 339 15.71 -6.06 2.73
N ILE A 340 14.77 -6.56 3.53
CA ILE A 340 15.04 -7.65 4.48
C ILE A 340 15.11 -8.98 3.71
N LEU A 341 14.18 -9.21 2.78
CA LEU A 341 14.22 -10.38 1.89
C LEU A 341 15.50 -10.42 1.04
N GLN A 342 16.03 -9.26 0.63
CA GLN A 342 17.30 -9.12 -0.09
C GLN A 342 18.54 -9.42 0.78
N ARG A 343 18.42 -9.40 2.11
CA ARG A 343 19.54 -9.55 3.05
C ARG A 343 19.65 -10.92 3.68
N ILE A 344 18.55 -11.68 3.74
CA ILE A 344 18.60 -13.04 4.25
C ILE A 344 19.37 -13.95 3.28
N ASP A 345 20.05 -14.94 3.84
CA ASP A 345 20.78 -15.91 3.04
C ASP A 345 19.83 -16.93 2.41
N ILE A 346 19.67 -16.84 1.08
CA ILE A 346 18.84 -17.72 0.24
C ILE A 346 19.65 -18.67 -0.65
N THR A 347 20.98 -18.78 -0.48
CA THR A 347 21.83 -19.57 -1.40
C THR A 347 21.46 -21.05 -1.48
N GLY A 348 20.79 -21.60 -0.46
CA GLY A 348 20.23 -22.96 -0.49
C GLY A 348 18.71 -23.01 -0.47
N ALA A 349 18.01 -21.91 -0.77
CA ALA A 349 16.55 -21.87 -0.82
C ALA A 349 15.98 -22.41 -2.15
N GLY A 350 16.83 -22.61 -3.17
CA GLY A 350 16.41 -23.13 -4.48
C GLY A 350 15.58 -22.14 -5.30
N PHE A 351 15.76 -20.84 -5.08
CA PHE A 351 15.09 -19.81 -5.89
C PHE A 351 15.60 -19.88 -7.33
N ASP A 352 14.69 -19.69 -8.28
CA ASP A 352 15.05 -19.71 -9.68
C ASP A 352 15.89 -18.46 -10.06
N PRO A 353 16.55 -18.48 -11.24
CA PRO A 353 17.35 -17.34 -11.68
C PRO A 353 16.55 -16.05 -11.85
N LEU A 354 15.27 -16.12 -12.22
CA LEU A 354 14.43 -14.94 -12.43
C LEU A 354 14.12 -14.27 -11.10
N MET A 355 13.77 -15.03 -10.06
CA MET A 355 13.55 -14.53 -8.71
C MET A 355 14.83 -13.95 -8.12
N THR A 356 15.98 -14.59 -8.35
CA THR A 356 17.29 -14.06 -7.90
C THR A 356 17.60 -12.71 -8.57
N ASN A 357 17.34 -12.59 -9.87
CA ASN A 357 17.52 -11.34 -10.61
C ASN A 357 16.52 -10.26 -10.16
N LEU A 358 15.26 -10.64 -9.92
CA LEU A 358 14.22 -9.76 -9.41
C LEU A 358 14.62 -9.17 -8.06
N LEU A 359 15.05 -10.01 -7.11
CA LEU A 359 15.49 -9.54 -5.80
C LEU A 359 16.71 -8.62 -5.91
N ARG A 360 17.61 -8.82 -6.86
CA ARG A 360 18.72 -7.89 -7.11
C ARG A 360 18.24 -6.53 -7.65
N ASP A 361 17.23 -6.53 -8.50
CA ASP A 361 16.83 -5.34 -9.28
C ASP A 361 15.71 -4.54 -8.63
N ALA A 362 14.88 -5.16 -7.79
CA ALA A 362 13.81 -4.51 -7.05
C ALA A 362 14.35 -3.44 -6.07
N ARG A 363 13.57 -2.39 -5.84
CA ARG A 363 13.98 -1.24 -5.01
C ARG A 363 12.92 -0.88 -3.98
N MET A 364 13.42 -0.31 -2.88
CA MET A 364 12.63 0.26 -1.79
C MET A 364 12.95 1.75 -1.74
N GLY A 365 11.91 2.57 -1.67
CA GLY A 365 11.99 4.00 -1.49
C GLY A 365 12.29 4.40 -0.05
N TYR A 366 12.58 5.67 0.11
CA TYR A 366 12.77 6.34 1.39
C TYR A 366 11.67 7.37 1.57
N CYS A 367 10.82 7.13 2.56
CA CYS A 367 9.82 8.08 3.02
C CYS A 367 10.03 8.42 4.49
N THR A 368 9.80 9.68 4.83
CA THR A 368 9.82 10.17 6.21
C THR A 368 8.54 10.92 6.56
N LYS A 369 8.10 10.75 7.81
CA LYS A 369 6.97 11.51 8.38
C LYS A 369 7.45 12.39 9.51
N LEU A 370 7.42 13.72 9.34
CA LEU A 370 7.64 14.67 10.41
C LEU A 370 6.28 15.25 10.87
N ASN A 371 5.70 14.61 11.88
CA ASN A 371 4.48 15.09 12.53
C ASN A 371 4.82 16.22 13.49
N MET A 372 4.12 17.36 13.40
CA MET A 372 4.29 18.52 14.28
C MET A 372 2.95 18.93 14.88
N GLN A 373 2.87 19.17 16.19
CA GLN A 373 1.60 19.54 16.85
C GLN A 373 1.48 21.06 17.05
N PHE A 374 0.29 21.60 16.83
CA PHE A 374 -0.02 23.03 16.86
C PHE A 374 -1.18 23.34 17.81
N THR A 375 -1.21 24.54 18.38
CA THR A 375 -2.29 25.02 19.27
C THR A 375 -3.56 25.42 18.52
N SER A 376 -3.41 25.78 17.24
CA SER A 376 -4.47 26.10 16.29
C SER A 376 -4.14 25.48 14.93
N ARG A 377 -5.00 25.68 13.92
CA ARG A 377 -4.77 25.23 12.54
C ARG A 377 -4.70 26.42 11.57
N PRO A 378 -3.56 27.14 11.50
CA PRO A 378 -3.44 28.32 10.64
C PRO A 378 -3.67 28.04 9.15
N TRP A 379 -3.49 26.79 8.71
CA TRP A 379 -3.70 26.32 7.34
C TRP A 379 -5.17 26.03 7.00
N ARG A 380 -6.10 26.06 7.97
CA ARG A 380 -7.49 25.63 7.76
C ARG A 380 -8.39 26.78 7.36
N GLY A 381 -9.11 26.62 6.25
CA GLY A 381 -10.09 27.59 5.76
C GLY A 381 -9.51 28.46 4.64
N THR A 382 -9.89 29.74 4.62
CA THR A 382 -9.37 30.72 3.66
C THR A 382 -8.12 31.41 4.21
N GLY A 383 -7.23 31.81 3.31
CA GLY A 383 -5.98 32.48 3.64
C GLY A 383 -5.38 33.16 2.41
N PRO A 384 -4.07 33.39 2.37
CA PRO A 384 -3.39 33.90 1.17
C PRO A 384 -3.36 32.91 -0.01
N TRP A 385 -3.63 31.62 0.23
CA TRP A 385 -3.75 30.61 -0.81
C TRP A 385 -5.09 30.73 -1.59
N PRO A 386 -5.13 30.26 -2.85
CA PRO A 386 -6.38 30.14 -3.59
C PRO A 386 -7.34 29.15 -2.93
N GLY A 387 -8.64 29.49 -2.89
CA GLY A 387 -9.69 28.59 -2.44
C GLY A 387 -9.72 28.38 -0.92
N VAL A 388 -10.03 27.17 -0.51
CA VAL A 388 -10.19 26.74 0.88
C VAL A 388 -9.22 25.60 1.12
N SER A 389 -8.57 25.54 2.28
CA SER A 389 -7.60 24.48 2.60
C SER A 389 -7.97 23.70 3.85
N SER A 390 -7.60 22.41 3.84
CA SER A 390 -7.57 21.52 5.01
C SER A 390 -6.16 21.27 5.55
N GLY A 391 -5.11 21.85 4.94
CA GLY A 391 -3.71 21.66 5.30
C GLY A 391 -2.88 20.84 4.31
N ASP A 392 -3.55 20.23 3.34
CA ASP A 392 -2.94 19.48 2.24
C ASP A 392 -2.21 20.47 1.30
N CYS A 393 -0.91 20.27 1.06
CA CYS A 393 -0.11 21.12 0.19
C CYS A 393 1.03 20.37 -0.51
N PHE A 394 1.30 20.72 -1.76
CA PHE A 394 2.54 20.38 -2.47
C PHE A 394 3.43 21.59 -2.71
N THR A 395 4.74 21.36 -2.65
CA THR A 395 5.72 22.41 -2.90
C THR A 395 7.06 21.89 -3.43
N ASP A 396 7.71 22.66 -4.31
CA ASP A 396 9.07 22.43 -4.80
C ASP A 396 10.18 22.93 -3.84
N LEU A 397 9.80 23.29 -2.61
CA LEU A 397 10.74 23.49 -1.49
C LEU A 397 11.13 22.15 -0.86
N ASP A 398 12.17 22.15 -0.02
CA ASP A 398 12.58 21.00 0.82
C ASP A 398 11.46 20.44 1.74
N VAL A 399 10.32 21.12 1.83
CA VAL A 399 9.14 20.64 2.56
C VAL A 399 8.42 19.51 1.81
N GLN A 400 8.45 19.52 0.47
CA GLN A 400 7.77 18.58 -0.45
C GLN A 400 6.24 18.53 -0.32
N GLN A 401 5.72 17.92 0.75
CA GLN A 401 4.28 17.76 0.95
C GLN A 401 3.88 17.97 2.41
N THR A 402 2.68 18.51 2.63
CA THR A 402 2.04 18.53 3.95
C THR A 402 0.59 18.06 3.89
N TRP A 403 0.06 17.56 5.01
CA TRP A 403 -1.38 17.46 5.25
C TRP A 403 -1.68 17.43 6.75
N ASP A 404 -2.90 17.83 7.14
CA ASP A 404 -3.38 17.71 8.51
C ASP A 404 -3.87 16.28 8.77
N THR A 405 -2.99 15.45 9.35
CA THR A 405 -3.28 14.05 9.73
C THR A 405 -4.40 13.95 10.78
N THR A 406 -4.79 15.07 11.39
CA THR A 406 -5.84 15.18 12.41
C THR A 406 -7.05 15.99 11.94
N LYS A 407 -7.26 16.22 10.64
CA LYS A 407 -8.32 17.11 10.14
C LYS A 407 -9.75 16.71 10.50
N VAL A 408 -9.95 15.43 10.81
CA VAL A 408 -11.19 14.83 11.33
C VAL A 408 -11.24 14.67 12.85
N GLN A 409 -10.12 14.87 13.55
CA GLN A 409 -10.08 14.77 15.00
C GLN A 409 -10.54 16.08 15.65
N PRO A 410 -11.25 16.02 16.78
CA PRO A 410 -11.83 17.20 17.42
C PRO A 410 -10.76 18.14 18.00
N GLY A 411 -11.19 19.35 18.37
CA GLY A 411 -10.35 20.35 19.04
C GLY A 411 -9.80 21.43 18.11
N THR A 412 -9.21 22.47 18.68
CA THR A 412 -8.71 23.64 17.94
C THR A 412 -7.30 23.45 17.39
N GLY A 413 -6.45 22.72 18.13
CA GLY A 413 -5.10 22.34 17.72
C GLY A 413 -5.09 21.10 16.83
N GLY A 414 -4.10 20.99 15.95
CA GLY A 414 -3.96 19.89 14.99
C GLY A 414 -2.52 19.42 14.88
N ILE A 415 -2.32 18.33 14.14
CA ILE A 415 -1.00 17.84 13.74
C ILE A 415 -0.88 18.04 12.24
N LEU A 416 0.07 18.89 11.82
CA LEU A 416 0.47 18.99 10.42
C LEU A 416 1.65 18.04 10.21
N LEU A 417 1.47 17.12 9.27
CA LEU A 417 2.53 16.26 8.80
C LEU A 417 3.29 16.98 7.70
N GLN A 418 4.62 17.00 7.77
CA GLN A 418 5.49 17.14 6.61
C GLN A 418 5.92 15.75 6.15
N TYR A 419 5.67 15.43 4.88
CA TYR A 419 6.00 14.16 4.29
C TYR A 419 7.12 14.34 3.28
N GLY A 420 8.22 13.62 3.49
CA GLY A 420 9.39 13.68 2.63
C GLY A 420 9.61 12.35 1.91
N GLY A 421 10.05 12.42 0.66
CA GLY A 421 10.40 11.28 -0.20
C GLY A 421 11.83 11.36 -0.73
N GLY A 422 12.26 10.29 -1.40
CA GLY A 422 13.45 10.27 -2.24
C GLY A 422 14.76 10.56 -1.50
N THR A 423 15.68 11.23 -2.19
CA THR A 423 17.00 11.57 -1.63
C THR A 423 16.90 12.43 -0.38
N LEU A 424 15.92 13.34 -0.32
CA LEU A 424 15.71 14.19 0.87
C LEU A 424 15.43 13.33 2.11
N ALA A 425 14.44 12.44 2.03
CA ALA A 425 14.11 11.54 3.13
C ALA A 425 15.28 10.59 3.47
N GLY A 426 15.91 10.00 2.45
CA GLY A 426 17.04 9.08 2.61
C GLY A 426 18.27 9.70 3.28
N SER A 427 18.45 11.02 3.13
CA SER A 427 19.56 11.76 3.75
C SER A 427 19.40 12.00 5.25
N LEU A 428 18.19 11.84 5.80
CA LEU A 428 17.93 12.14 7.21
C LEU A 428 18.59 11.12 8.13
N THR A 429 19.25 11.62 9.19
CA THR A 429 20.07 10.81 10.11
C THR A 429 19.73 11.09 11.59
N PRO A 430 18.46 10.93 12.01
CA PRO A 430 18.10 11.09 13.42
C PRO A 430 18.79 10.05 14.32
N GLY A 431 18.86 10.35 15.62
CA GLY A 431 19.50 9.45 16.60
C GLY A 431 18.78 8.10 16.75
N SER A 432 17.49 8.05 16.43
CA SER A 432 16.72 6.81 16.33
C SER A 432 15.72 6.86 15.16
N PRO A 433 15.21 5.71 14.66
CA PRO A 433 14.30 5.69 13.52
C PRO A 433 12.97 6.41 13.74
N PHE A 434 12.56 6.58 15.00
CA PHE A 434 11.28 7.17 15.39
C PHE A 434 11.48 8.20 16.49
N ALA A 435 12.39 9.15 16.22
CA ALA A 435 12.82 10.17 17.17
C ALA A 435 11.73 11.23 17.40
N THR A 436 11.67 11.76 18.62
CA THR A 436 10.72 12.82 19.00
C THR A 436 11.44 14.16 19.17
N ASP A 437 10.72 15.22 19.55
CA ASP A 437 11.28 16.52 19.89
C ASP A 437 12.30 16.49 21.04
N SER A 438 12.45 15.39 21.79
CA SER A 438 13.58 15.24 22.72
C SER A 438 14.94 15.26 21.99
N ASP A 439 14.99 14.75 20.75
CA ASP A 439 16.19 14.72 19.91
C ASP A 439 16.46 16.13 19.30
N PRO A 440 17.65 16.73 19.54
CA PRO A 440 18.02 18.03 18.94
C PRO A 440 17.95 18.04 17.42
N TYR A 441 18.22 16.90 16.76
CA TYR A 441 18.10 16.76 15.31
C TYR A 441 16.67 17.02 14.84
N VAL A 442 15.69 16.43 15.54
CA VAL A 442 14.27 16.57 15.20
C VAL A 442 13.79 17.99 15.44
N ARG A 443 14.21 18.64 16.54
CA ARG A 443 13.89 20.06 16.78
C ARG A 443 14.44 20.97 15.70
N ALA A 444 15.70 20.76 15.30
CA ALA A 444 16.32 21.56 14.23
C ALA A 444 15.63 21.34 12.89
N LEU A 445 15.29 20.10 12.55
CA LEU A 445 14.55 19.76 11.34
C LEU A 445 13.16 20.42 11.34
N ALA A 446 12.39 20.29 12.42
CA ALA A 446 11.08 20.94 12.56
C ALA A 446 11.18 22.46 12.40
N GLY A 447 12.17 23.11 13.01
CA GLY A 447 12.39 24.54 12.84
C GLY A 447 12.67 24.97 11.39
N ARG A 448 13.43 24.17 10.63
CA ARG A 448 13.66 24.40 9.19
C ARG A 448 12.39 24.20 8.37
N MET A 449 11.69 23.09 8.58
CA MET A 449 10.46 22.78 7.85
C MET A 449 9.36 23.80 8.11
N LEU A 450 9.17 24.22 9.36
CA LEU A 450 8.23 25.30 9.70
C LEU A 450 8.58 26.64 9.02
N THR A 451 9.86 26.92 8.82
CA THR A 451 10.29 28.13 8.08
C THR A 451 9.94 28.03 6.59
N GLY A 452 9.94 26.83 6.02
CA GLY A 452 9.42 26.58 4.66
C GLY A 452 7.90 26.64 4.60
N ILE A 453 7.21 25.99 5.53
CA ILE A 453 5.75 25.92 5.62
C ILE A 453 5.14 27.31 5.80
N ASP A 454 5.74 28.18 6.61
CA ASP A 454 5.27 29.56 6.81
C ASP A 454 5.22 30.39 5.51
N ARG A 455 5.87 29.95 4.43
CA ARG A 455 5.78 30.63 3.12
C ARG A 455 4.43 30.45 2.45
N PHE A 456 3.77 29.31 2.64
CA PHE A 456 2.48 28.99 2.01
C PHE A 456 1.34 28.83 3.02
N PHE A 457 1.64 28.57 4.29
CA PHE A 457 0.71 28.61 5.43
C PHE A 457 1.29 29.52 6.53
N PRO A 458 1.18 30.85 6.41
CA PRO A 458 1.78 31.76 7.39
C PRO A 458 1.17 31.60 8.79
N GLY A 459 2.02 31.70 9.81
CA GLY A 459 1.62 31.61 11.21
C GLY A 459 1.73 30.21 11.81
N THR A 460 2.12 29.20 11.02
CA THR A 460 2.36 27.84 11.51
C THR A 460 3.46 27.79 12.56
N LYS A 461 4.58 28.46 12.34
CA LYS A 461 5.69 28.46 13.31
C LYS A 461 5.28 29.07 14.65
N ALA A 462 4.45 30.11 14.64
CA ALA A 462 3.95 30.75 15.86
C ALA A 462 2.94 29.86 16.62
N ALA A 463 2.18 29.03 15.90
CA ALA A 463 1.21 28.10 16.48
C ALA A 463 1.83 26.75 16.92
N TRP A 464 3.10 26.48 16.59
CA TRP A 464 3.75 25.21 16.93
C TRP A 464 3.95 25.05 18.44
N THR A 465 3.58 23.89 18.98
CA THR A 465 3.67 23.60 20.42
C THR A 465 5.08 23.23 20.89
N GLY A 466 6.03 23.04 19.96
CA GLY A 466 7.33 22.45 20.24
C GLY A 466 7.36 20.91 20.14
N ARG A 467 6.21 20.24 20.07
CA ARG A 467 6.13 18.78 19.94
C ARG A 467 6.28 18.34 18.49
N ALA A 468 7.10 17.32 18.28
CA ALA A 468 7.33 16.74 16.96
C ALA A 468 7.76 15.28 17.03
N GLN A 469 7.48 14.52 15.98
CA GLN A 469 8.00 13.16 15.79
C GLN A 469 8.44 12.97 14.35
N LEU A 470 9.71 12.57 14.17
CA LEU A 470 10.24 12.15 12.88
C LEU A 470 10.24 10.62 12.81
N SER A 471 9.59 10.10 11.77
CA SER A 471 9.57 8.67 11.43
C SER A 471 10.42 8.46 10.18
N ALA A 472 11.64 7.96 10.37
CA ALA A 472 12.65 7.72 9.34
C ALA A 472 12.76 6.21 9.06
N TRP A 473 11.88 5.68 8.22
CA TRP A 473 11.73 4.24 7.99
C TRP A 473 12.98 3.56 7.42
N HIS A 474 13.82 4.30 6.69
CA HIS A 474 15.12 3.83 6.20
C HIS A 474 16.12 3.51 7.31
N ARG A 475 15.94 4.10 8.51
CA ARG A 475 16.76 3.84 9.69
C ARG A 475 16.25 2.64 10.51
N ASN A 476 15.02 2.19 10.30
CA ASN A 476 14.44 1.07 11.03
C ASN A 476 15.09 -0.26 10.58
N PRO A 477 15.74 -1.03 11.47
CA PRO A 477 16.45 -2.26 11.09
C PRO A 477 15.52 -3.34 10.54
N TYR A 478 14.22 -3.27 10.84
CA TYR A 478 13.24 -4.27 10.40
C TYR A 478 12.49 -3.87 9.13
N ALA A 479 12.80 -2.74 8.51
CA ALA A 479 12.11 -2.25 7.31
C ALA A 479 13.07 -1.70 6.25
N LEU A 480 14.05 -0.89 6.68
CA LEU A 480 15.08 -0.27 5.85
C LEU A 480 14.55 0.58 4.68
N GLY A 481 13.32 1.07 4.80
CA GLY A 481 12.67 1.93 3.83
C GLY A 481 11.15 1.81 3.89
N ALA A 482 10.50 2.66 3.10
CA ALA A 482 9.06 2.69 2.89
C ALA A 482 8.83 3.53 1.61
N TYR A 483 8.12 3.05 0.59
CA TYR A 483 7.72 1.66 0.32
C TYR A 483 8.36 1.17 -0.98
N SER A 484 7.99 -0.01 -1.48
CA SER A 484 8.54 -0.53 -2.73
C SER A 484 8.08 0.34 -3.92
N TYR A 485 8.95 0.51 -4.90
CA TYR A 485 8.61 1.21 -6.15
C TYR A 485 9.22 0.48 -7.35
N TRP A 486 8.75 0.83 -8.56
CA TRP A 486 9.29 0.28 -9.80
C TRP A 486 10.40 1.16 -10.38
N PRO A 487 11.68 0.73 -10.31
CA PRO A 487 12.75 1.46 -10.96
C PRO A 487 12.67 1.31 -12.49
N THR A 488 13.35 2.20 -13.21
CA THR A 488 13.38 2.17 -14.67
C THR A 488 13.82 0.81 -15.22
N GLY A 489 13.03 0.26 -16.15
CA GLY A 489 13.26 -0.99 -16.84
C GLY A 489 12.97 -2.25 -16.02
N TYR A 490 12.18 -2.12 -14.95
CA TYR A 490 11.82 -3.21 -14.04
C TYR A 490 10.55 -3.96 -14.45
N LEU A 491 9.47 -3.24 -14.74
CA LEU A 491 8.14 -3.83 -14.91
C LEU A 491 8.09 -4.88 -16.03
N HIS A 492 8.67 -4.58 -17.20
CA HIS A 492 8.65 -5.51 -18.34
C HIS A 492 9.49 -6.79 -18.11
N LYS A 493 10.31 -6.82 -17.05
CA LYS A 493 11.13 -7.98 -16.68
C LYS A 493 10.53 -8.81 -15.55
N TYR A 494 9.77 -8.18 -14.64
CA TYR A 494 9.45 -8.78 -13.36
C TYR A 494 7.99 -8.64 -12.92
N ALA A 495 7.23 -7.70 -13.48
CA ALA A 495 5.87 -7.44 -13.01
C ALA A 495 5.01 -8.71 -13.05
N LYS A 496 4.28 -8.94 -11.94
CA LYS A 496 3.44 -10.12 -11.67
C LYS A 496 4.20 -11.40 -11.39
N TYR A 497 5.53 -11.37 -11.38
CA TYR A 497 6.37 -12.50 -11.00
C TYR A 497 6.77 -12.45 -9.52
N GLU A 498 6.79 -11.27 -8.89
CA GLU A 498 7.28 -11.00 -7.54
C GLU A 498 6.74 -11.95 -6.46
N GLY A 499 5.46 -12.31 -6.56
CA GLY A 499 4.76 -13.18 -5.61
C GLY A 499 4.85 -14.68 -5.93
N THR A 500 5.53 -15.06 -7.01
CA THR A 500 5.54 -16.43 -7.55
C THR A 500 6.25 -17.38 -6.58
N ALA A 501 5.55 -18.42 -6.15
CA ALA A 501 6.10 -19.42 -5.22
C ALA A 501 7.36 -20.10 -5.78
N GLN A 502 8.37 -20.22 -4.93
CA GLN A 502 9.64 -20.89 -5.19
C GLN A 502 9.58 -22.29 -4.55
N GLY A 503 8.90 -23.21 -5.22
CA GLY A 503 8.57 -24.52 -4.65
C GLY A 503 7.57 -24.40 -3.50
N ARG A 504 7.96 -24.80 -2.29
CA ARG A 504 7.14 -24.68 -1.06
C ARG A 504 7.40 -23.39 -0.26
N ILE A 505 8.19 -22.47 -0.82
CA ILE A 505 8.40 -21.12 -0.28
C ILE A 505 7.49 -20.17 -1.04
N HIS A 506 6.52 -19.61 -0.33
CA HIS A 506 5.56 -18.63 -0.85
C HIS A 506 6.01 -17.23 -0.43
N ILE A 507 5.79 -16.23 -1.28
CA ILE A 507 6.22 -14.85 -1.01
C ILE A 507 4.99 -13.97 -0.97
N GLY A 508 4.87 -13.18 0.10
CA GLY A 508 3.83 -12.17 0.26
C GLY A 508 4.42 -10.84 0.70
N GLY A 509 3.60 -9.81 0.63
CA GLY A 509 3.99 -8.44 0.99
C GLY A 509 3.56 -7.47 -0.08
N GLU A 510 3.51 -6.18 0.26
CA GLU A 510 3.03 -5.15 -0.69
C GLU A 510 3.86 -5.10 -1.98
N HIS A 511 5.14 -5.44 -1.91
CA HIS A 511 6.04 -5.45 -3.06
C HIS A 511 5.63 -6.47 -4.14
N CYS A 512 4.85 -7.50 -3.76
CA CYS A 512 4.31 -8.48 -4.69
C CYS A 512 3.03 -8.03 -5.39
N SER A 513 2.40 -6.94 -4.94
CA SER A 513 1.13 -6.49 -5.47
C SER A 513 1.34 -5.64 -6.71
N TYR A 514 0.71 -6.01 -7.83
CA TYR A 514 0.74 -5.19 -9.05
C TYR A 514 -0.20 -3.97 -8.94
N ASP A 515 -1.38 -4.15 -8.35
CA ASP A 515 -2.43 -3.12 -8.33
C ASP A 515 -2.30 -2.16 -7.13
N PHE A 516 -1.64 -2.60 -6.05
CA PHE A 516 -1.57 -1.87 -4.78
C PHE A 516 -0.16 -1.93 -4.15
N GLN A 517 0.89 -1.89 -4.97
CA GLN A 517 2.27 -1.80 -4.48
C GLN A 517 2.42 -0.59 -3.55
N GLY A 518 3.12 -0.76 -2.44
CA GLY A 518 3.30 0.28 -1.42
C GLY A 518 2.17 0.38 -0.39
N PHE A 519 0.96 -0.11 -0.70
CA PHE A 519 -0.22 0.06 0.16
C PHE A 519 -0.40 -1.08 1.17
N MET A 520 -1.16 -0.76 2.23
CA MET A 520 -1.66 -1.75 3.20
C MET A 520 -2.52 -2.83 2.51
N GLU A 521 -3.32 -2.42 1.50
CA GLU A 521 -4.15 -3.32 0.69
C GLU A 521 -3.30 -4.38 0.00
N GLY A 522 -2.25 -3.97 -0.73
CA GLY A 522 -1.34 -4.90 -1.39
C GLY A 522 -0.68 -5.86 -0.41
N GLY A 523 -0.30 -5.37 0.78
CA GLY A 523 0.19 -6.23 1.85
C GLY A 523 -0.80 -7.31 2.26
N ALA A 524 -2.06 -6.92 2.53
CA ALA A 524 -3.09 -7.84 3.00
C ALA A 524 -3.52 -8.85 1.91
N THR A 525 -3.72 -8.39 0.67
CA THR A 525 -4.14 -9.25 -0.46
C THR A 525 -3.06 -10.25 -0.83
N GLU A 526 -1.78 -9.85 -0.85
CA GLU A 526 -0.67 -10.75 -1.16
C GLU A 526 -0.40 -11.74 -0.02
N GLY A 527 -0.66 -11.36 1.22
CA GLY A 527 -0.64 -12.29 2.36
C GLY A 527 -1.72 -13.37 2.25
N GLU A 528 -2.96 -12.95 1.92
CA GLU A 528 -4.06 -13.89 1.66
C GLU A 528 -3.76 -14.81 0.47
N ARG A 529 -3.23 -14.26 -0.64
CA ARG A 529 -2.85 -15.05 -1.83
C ARG A 529 -1.84 -16.14 -1.45
N ALA A 530 -0.75 -15.78 -0.79
CA ALA A 530 0.29 -16.73 -0.41
C ALA A 530 -0.24 -17.83 0.54
N ALA A 531 -1.14 -17.49 1.47
CA ALA A 531 -1.80 -18.49 2.31
C ALA A 531 -2.69 -19.44 1.50
N ARG A 532 -3.40 -18.94 0.48
CA ARG A 532 -4.24 -19.79 -0.40
C ARG A 532 -3.42 -20.76 -1.22
N GLU A 533 -2.20 -20.41 -1.61
CA GLU A 533 -1.27 -21.32 -2.28
C GLU A 533 -0.88 -22.49 -1.36
N VAL A 534 -0.55 -22.20 -0.09
CA VAL A 534 -0.29 -23.24 0.91
C VAL A 534 -1.51 -24.14 1.10
N ILE A 535 -2.70 -23.57 1.29
CA ILE A 535 -3.95 -24.33 1.46
C ILE A 535 -4.18 -25.26 0.26
N THR A 536 -3.98 -24.75 -0.96
CA THR A 536 -4.14 -25.53 -2.20
C THR A 536 -3.12 -26.66 -2.27
N ALA A 537 -1.89 -26.44 -1.82
CA ALA A 537 -0.84 -27.47 -1.81
C ALA A 537 -1.07 -28.57 -0.76
N LEU A 538 -1.85 -28.31 0.30
CA LEU A 538 -2.19 -29.26 1.36
C LEU A 538 -3.52 -30.01 1.15
N SER A 539 -4.31 -29.58 0.16
CA SER A 539 -5.64 -30.11 -0.20
C SER A 539 -5.57 -31.11 -1.35
#